data_AF-A0A1Z5S9I5-F1
#
_entry.id   AF-A0A1Z5S9I5-F1
#
_cell.length_a   1.000
_cell.length_b   1.000
_cell.length_c   1.000
_cell.angle_alpha   90.00
_cell.angle_beta   90.00
_cell.angle_gamma   90.00
#
_symmetry.space_group_name_H-M   'P 1'
#
loop_
_entity.id
_entity.type
_entity.pdbx_description
1 polymer ?
#
loop_
_entity_poly.entity_id
_entity_poly.type
_entity_poly.pdbx_seq_one_letter_code
_entity_poly.pdbx_strand_id
1 'polypeptide(L)'
;MRLSWALVHSRQPEDVNRGIGMLEASLDRPSSPEQAREKLYLLAVGRYRTGDYTRSRQLLERCLEIQHDWRQAMTLQRLVEEKTRRDGMIGMAIITGAFGVVGLVAGGIIAAASSSSRRR
;
A
#
# COMPACT_ATOMS: atom_id res chain seq x y z
N MET A 1 -8.86 10.94 -19.75
CA MET A 1 -7.67 10.39 -19.07
C MET A 1 -6.55 11.42 -18.91
N ARG A 2 -6.03 12.04 -19.98
CA ARG A 2 -4.86 12.96 -19.91
C ARG A 2 -4.97 14.11 -18.89
N LEU A 3 -6.11 14.78 -18.82
CA LEU A 3 -6.33 15.88 -17.87
C LEU A 3 -6.33 15.38 -16.42
N SER A 4 -7.08 14.33 -16.11
CA SER A 4 -7.12 13.73 -14.78
C SER A 4 -5.74 13.21 -14.34
N TRP A 5 -4.96 12.67 -15.27
CA TRP A 5 -3.58 12.27 -15.02
C TRP A 5 -2.72 13.46 -14.59
N ALA A 6 -2.75 14.57 -15.34
CA ALA A 6 -1.98 15.77 -15.00
C ALA A 6 -2.38 16.35 -13.63
N LEU A 7 -3.67 16.40 -13.33
CA LEU A 7 -4.22 16.88 -12.07
C LEU A 7 -3.78 16.03 -10.88
N VAL A 8 -3.86 14.70 -10.99
CA VAL A 8 -3.41 13.77 -9.95
C VAL A 8 -1.90 13.81 -9.71
N HIS A 9 -1.11 14.37 -10.64
CA HIS A 9 0.33 14.58 -10.48
C HIS A 9 0.71 16.04 -10.13
N SER A 10 -0.27 16.96 -10.03
CA SER A 10 -0.03 18.36 -9.67
C SER A 10 0.50 18.50 -8.24
N ARG A 11 1.26 19.55 -7.95
CA ARG A 11 1.74 19.86 -6.59
C ARG A 11 0.64 20.42 -5.69
N GLN A 12 -0.42 20.97 -6.26
CA GLN A 12 -1.52 21.59 -5.52
C GLN A 12 -2.52 20.50 -5.07
N PRO A 13 -2.88 20.44 -3.77
CA PRO A 13 -3.83 19.44 -3.28
C PRO A 13 -5.24 19.63 -3.87
N GLU A 14 -5.62 20.86 -4.22
CA GLU A 14 -6.89 21.18 -4.88
C GLU A 14 -6.99 20.52 -6.25
N ASP A 15 -5.92 20.58 -7.03
CA ASP A 15 -5.82 19.92 -8.34
C ASP A 15 -5.90 18.41 -8.20
N VAL A 16 -5.22 17.83 -7.21
CA VAL A 16 -5.27 16.38 -6.96
C VAL A 16 -6.68 15.94 -6.63
N ASN A 17 -7.38 16.66 -5.74
CA ASN A 17 -8.77 16.38 -5.38
C ASN A 17 -9.71 16.52 -6.59
N ARG A 18 -9.49 17.53 -7.44
CA ARG A 18 -10.23 17.69 -8.70
C ARG A 18 -9.97 16.53 -9.66
N GLY A 19 -8.72 16.08 -9.78
CA GLY A 19 -8.33 14.92 -10.57
C GLY A 19 -8.99 13.63 -10.09
N ILE A 20 -9.05 13.41 -8.78
CA ILE A 20 -9.75 12.29 -8.13
C ILE A 20 -11.23 12.31 -8.49
N GLY A 21 -11.92 13.44 -8.31
CA GLY A 21 -13.35 13.54 -8.63
C GLY A 21 -13.65 13.26 -10.11
N MET A 22 -12.76 13.70 -11.01
CA MET A 22 -12.87 13.39 -12.44
C MET A 22 -12.65 11.90 -12.76
N LEU A 23 -11.75 11.23 -12.04
CA LEU A 23 -11.50 9.79 -12.20
C LEU A 23 -12.69 8.98 -11.68
N GLU A 24 -13.26 9.35 -10.53
CA GLU A 24 -14.45 8.71 -9.96
C GLU A 24 -15.65 8.82 -10.91
N ALA A 25 -15.94 10.01 -11.43
CA ALA A 25 -17.00 10.21 -12.43
C ALA A 25 -16.74 9.44 -13.75
N SER A 26 -15.49 9.06 -14.03
CA SER A 26 -15.12 8.30 -15.20
C SER A 26 -15.18 6.78 -14.98
N LEU A 27 -15.31 6.30 -13.74
CA LEU A 27 -15.45 4.87 -13.43
C LEU A 27 -16.83 4.34 -13.82
N ASP A 28 -17.87 5.16 -13.71
CA ASP A 28 -19.25 4.79 -14.07
C ASP A 28 -19.47 4.65 -15.58
N ARG A 29 -18.49 5.11 -16.39
CA ARG A 29 -18.57 4.99 -17.84
C ARG A 29 -18.03 3.63 -18.30
N PRO A 30 -18.71 2.95 -19.24
CA PRO A 30 -18.23 1.70 -19.80
C PRO A 30 -16.84 1.90 -20.39
N SER A 31 -15.91 1.00 -20.05
CA SER A 31 -14.54 1.02 -20.54
C SER A 31 -13.99 -0.39 -20.68
N SER A 32 -12.99 -0.56 -21.56
CA SER A 32 -12.28 -1.82 -21.67
C SER A 32 -11.57 -2.16 -20.34
N PRO A 33 -11.31 -3.44 -20.06
CA PRO A 33 -10.59 -3.86 -18.85
C PRO A 33 -9.25 -3.11 -18.67
N GLU A 34 -8.52 -2.88 -19.76
CA GLU A 34 -7.24 -2.15 -19.74
C GLU A 34 -7.38 -0.69 -19.30
N GLN A 35 -8.44 -0.02 -19.77
CA GLN A 35 -8.74 1.36 -19.40
C GLN A 35 -9.29 1.46 -17.98
N ALA A 36 -10.12 0.49 -17.55
CA ALA A 36 -10.61 0.42 -16.18
C ALA A 36 -9.46 0.26 -15.18
N ARG A 37 -8.52 -0.64 -15.50
CA ARG A 37 -7.27 -0.90 -14.79
C ARG A 37 -6.41 0.38 -14.66
N GLU A 38 -6.23 1.13 -15.76
CA GLU A 38 -5.48 2.41 -15.73
C GLU A 38 -6.19 3.48 -14.89
N LYS A 39 -7.53 3.60 -15.01
CA LYS A 39 -8.35 4.50 -14.17
C LYS A 39 -8.20 4.21 -12.68
N LEU A 40 -8.32 2.94 -12.30
CA LEU A 40 -8.19 2.47 -10.92
C LEU A 40 -6.80 2.76 -10.37
N TYR A 41 -5.76 2.51 -11.17
CA TYR A 41 -4.38 2.83 -10.78
C TYR A 41 -4.19 4.34 -10.53
N LEU A 42 -4.67 5.19 -11.43
CA LEU A 42 -4.56 6.65 -11.25
C LEU A 42 -5.37 7.15 -10.04
N LEU A 43 -6.54 6.55 -9.79
CA LEU A 43 -7.34 6.90 -8.62
C LEU A 43 -6.63 6.48 -7.33
N ALA A 44 -5.99 5.31 -7.31
CA ALA A 44 -5.16 4.86 -6.19
C ALA A 44 -3.99 5.81 -5.93
N VAL A 45 -3.29 6.26 -6.98
CA VAL A 45 -2.21 7.27 -6.85
C VAL A 45 -2.75 8.56 -6.23
N GLY A 46 -3.91 9.04 -6.69
CA GLY A 46 -4.55 10.22 -6.11
C GLY A 46 -4.84 10.05 -4.62
N ARG A 47 -5.46 8.92 -4.24
CA ARG A 47 -5.79 8.61 -2.84
C ARG A 47 -4.56 8.44 -1.95
N TYR A 48 -3.50 7.82 -2.46
CA TYR A 48 -2.21 7.74 -1.75
C TYR A 48 -1.64 9.13 -1.46
N ARG A 49 -1.69 10.04 -2.44
CA ARG A 49 -1.18 11.40 -2.29
C ARG A 49 -2.01 12.26 -1.32
N THR A 50 -3.30 12.01 -1.20
CA THR A 50 -4.17 12.67 -0.22
C THR A 50 -4.08 12.05 1.18
N GLY A 51 -3.30 10.98 1.37
CA GLY A 51 -3.15 10.29 2.65
C GLY A 51 -4.24 9.26 2.96
N ASP A 52 -5.15 8.98 2.01
CA ASP A 52 -6.18 7.95 2.16
C ASP A 52 -5.64 6.60 1.71
N TYR A 53 -4.76 6.03 2.54
CA TYR A 53 -4.09 4.76 2.28
C TYR A 53 -5.06 3.58 2.23
N THR A 54 -6.13 3.61 3.02
CA THR A 54 -7.16 2.57 3.04
C THR A 54 -7.88 2.46 1.71
N ARG A 55 -8.38 3.58 1.16
CA ARG A 55 -9.01 3.57 -0.17
C ARG A 55 -7.99 3.27 -1.26
N SER A 56 -6.77 3.80 -1.15
CA SER A 56 -5.70 3.48 -2.11
C SER A 56 -5.45 1.97 -2.21
N ARG A 57 -5.40 1.26 -1.08
CA ARG A 57 -5.20 -0.20 -1.05
C ARG A 57 -6.34 -0.95 -1.74
N GLN A 58 -7.59 -0.64 -1.41
CA GLN A 58 -8.76 -1.28 -2.00
C GLN A 58 -8.86 -1.08 -3.53
N LEU A 59 -8.38 0.07 -4.01
CA LEU A 59 -8.34 0.35 -5.45
C LEU A 59 -7.22 -0.44 -6.15
N LEU A 60 -6.09 -0.65 -5.48
CA LEU A 60 -4.98 -1.46 -6.00
C LEU A 60 -5.32 -2.93 -6.04
N GLU A 61 -6.02 -3.46 -5.03
CA GLU A 61 -6.54 -4.84 -5.02
C GLU A 61 -7.44 -5.07 -6.24
N ARG A 62 -8.42 -4.18 -6.49
CA ARG A 62 -9.28 -4.24 -7.69
C ARG A 62 -8.51 -4.09 -9.01
N CYS A 63 -7.43 -3.31 -9.03
CA CYS A 63 -6.57 -3.20 -10.21
C CYS A 63 -5.83 -4.52 -10.50
N LEU A 64 -5.36 -5.19 -9.44
CA LEU A 64 -4.65 -6.47 -9.53
C LEU A 64 -5.59 -7.65 -9.84
N GLU A 65 -6.87 -7.58 -9.47
CA GLU A 65 -7.90 -8.53 -9.93
C GLU A 65 -8.05 -8.51 -11.46
N ILE A 66 -7.92 -7.35 -12.09
CA ILE A 66 -7.97 -7.22 -13.56
C ILE A 66 -6.65 -7.67 -14.19
N GLN A 67 -5.52 -7.29 -13.60
CA GLN A 67 -4.20 -7.75 -14.03
C GLN A 67 -3.27 -8.03 -12.86
N HIS A 68 -3.08 -9.31 -12.60
CA HIS A 68 -2.30 -9.83 -11.48
C HIS A 68 -0.81 -9.44 -11.53
N ASP A 69 -0.21 -9.38 -12.73
CA ASP A 69 1.23 -9.09 -12.92
C ASP A 69 1.56 -7.62 -13.19
N TRP A 70 0.76 -6.67 -12.68
CA TRP A 70 1.09 -5.25 -12.81
C TRP A 70 2.14 -4.80 -11.76
N ARG A 71 3.42 -4.81 -12.16
CA ARG A 71 4.56 -4.34 -11.34
C ARG A 71 4.39 -2.97 -10.67
N GLN A 72 3.91 -1.94 -11.38
CA GLN A 72 3.70 -0.60 -10.81
C GLN A 72 2.59 -0.60 -9.73
N ALA A 73 1.49 -1.33 -9.94
CA ALA A 73 0.42 -1.46 -8.94
C ALA A 73 0.90 -2.22 -7.70
N MET A 74 1.64 -3.33 -7.88
CA MET A 74 2.24 -4.08 -6.77
C MET A 74 3.24 -3.24 -5.97
N THR A 75 4.04 -2.42 -6.65
CA THR A 75 5.00 -1.53 -5.99
C THR A 75 4.28 -0.46 -5.17
N LEU A 76 3.24 0.15 -5.73
CA LEU A 76 2.44 1.14 -5.00
C LEU A 76 1.71 0.51 -3.80
N GLN A 77 1.22 -0.72 -3.93
CA GLN A 77 0.57 -1.44 -2.83
C GLN A 77 1.53 -1.66 -1.65
N ARG A 78 2.77 -2.09 -1.92
CA ARG A 78 3.82 -2.21 -0.89
C ARG A 78 4.13 -0.87 -0.21
N LEU A 79 4.18 0.22 -0.99
CA LEU A 79 4.41 1.56 -0.44
C LEU A 79 3.26 2.03 0.46
N VAL A 80 2.01 1.73 0.09
CA VAL A 80 0.81 2.00 0.88
C VAL A 80 0.86 1.22 2.19
N GLU A 81 1.20 -0.07 2.14
CA GLU A 81 1.34 -0.93 3.33
C GLU A 81 2.46 -0.46 4.25
N GLU A 82 3.63 -0.12 3.71
CA GLU A 82 4.76 0.40 4.49
C GLU A 82 4.41 1.74 5.14
N LYS A 83 3.69 2.62 4.44
CA LYS A 83 3.20 3.89 4.99
C LYS A 83 2.16 3.68 6.09
N THR A 84 1.18 2.81 5.87
CA THR A 84 0.17 2.46 6.87
C THR A 84 0.83 1.86 8.12
N ARG A 85 1.86 1.02 7.95
CA ARG A 85 2.63 0.43 9.06
C ARG A 85 3.46 1.46 9.84
N ARG A 86 4.05 2.45 9.14
CA ARG A 86 4.84 3.53 9.77
C ARG A 86 3.95 4.55 10.48
N ASP A 87 2.89 4.98 9.82
CA ASP A 87 1.95 5.97 10.38
C ASP A 87 1.09 5.33 11.48
N GLY A 88 0.92 4.00 11.45
CA GLY A 88 0.32 3.17 12.49
C GLY A 88 1.27 2.70 13.60
N MET A 89 2.30 3.47 13.97
CA MET A 89 3.23 3.17 15.10
C MET A 89 2.56 3.00 16.48
N ILE A 90 1.22 2.99 16.57
CA ILE A 90 0.51 2.40 17.70
C ILE A 90 -0.58 1.46 17.15
N GLY A 91 -0.31 0.16 17.23
CA GLY A 91 -1.37 -0.86 17.29
C GLY A 91 -1.58 -1.70 16.04
N MET A 92 -0.57 -2.49 15.62
CA MET A 92 -0.82 -3.88 15.19
C MET A 92 0.51 -4.64 15.18
N ALA A 93 0.96 -5.02 16.39
CA ALA A 93 1.81 -6.19 16.48
C ALA A 93 1.04 -7.36 15.85
N ILE A 94 1.69 -8.06 14.92
CA ILE A 94 1.31 -9.36 14.38
C ILE A 94 0.22 -9.34 13.29
N ILE A 95 0.66 -9.38 12.03
CA ILE A 95 0.05 -10.30 11.06
C ILE A 95 1.17 -11.21 10.57
N THR A 96 1.14 -12.42 11.11
CA THR A 96 1.92 -13.59 10.70
C THR A 96 1.73 -13.92 9.23
N GLY A 97 2.84 -14.19 8.52
CA GLY A 97 2.86 -15.04 7.33
C GLY A 97 3.03 -14.33 5.98
N ALA A 98 4.27 -13.98 5.61
CA ALA A 98 4.93 -14.46 4.38
C ALA A 98 6.21 -13.68 3.98
N PHE A 99 6.49 -12.48 4.49
CA PHE A 99 7.62 -11.68 4.00
C PHE A 99 8.41 -10.94 5.09
N GLY A 100 8.87 -11.66 6.11
CA GLY A 100 9.76 -11.16 7.16
C GLY A 100 11.19 -11.67 7.01
N VAL A 101 11.90 -11.31 5.93
CA VAL A 101 13.36 -11.50 5.84
C VAL A 101 13.98 -10.13 5.67
N VAL A 102 14.28 -9.45 6.77
CA VAL A 102 15.53 -8.70 7.02
C VAL A 102 15.50 -8.34 8.52
N GLY A 103 16.15 -9.17 9.33
CA GLY A 103 16.38 -8.95 10.76
C GLY A 103 17.72 -9.58 11.11
N LEU A 104 18.76 -8.87 10.72
CA LEU A 104 20.16 -9.26 10.80
C LEU A 104 20.53 -9.67 12.23
N VAL A 105 21.08 -10.89 12.32
CA VAL A 105 21.71 -11.48 13.48
C VAL A 105 22.77 -10.53 14.05
N ALA A 106 22.43 -9.78 15.09
CA ALA A 106 23.39 -9.38 16.12
C ALA A 106 23.44 -10.57 17.10
N GLY A 107 24.42 -11.46 17.08
CA GLY A 107 25.83 -11.15 17.29
C GLY A 107 26.10 -11.22 18.80
N GLY A 108 26.40 -12.41 19.33
CA GLY A 108 26.94 -12.56 20.70
C GLY A 108 26.54 -13.86 21.41
N ILE A 109 27.48 -14.79 21.49
CA ILE A 109 27.40 -16.07 22.19
C ILE A 109 27.77 -15.87 23.68
N ILE A 110 27.28 -16.79 24.53
CA ILE A 110 27.81 -17.25 25.84
C ILE A 110 27.21 -16.59 27.10
N ALA A 111 26.32 -17.33 27.78
CA ALA A 111 26.51 -17.68 29.19
C ALA A 111 25.68 -18.93 29.53
N ALA A 112 26.33 -20.10 29.47
CA ALA A 112 25.89 -21.26 30.21
C ALA A 112 26.17 -21.00 31.70
N ALA A 113 25.15 -21.15 32.55
CA ALA A 113 25.32 -21.43 33.97
C ALA A 113 24.13 -22.24 34.47
N SER A 114 24.33 -23.55 34.46
CA SER A 114 23.67 -24.54 35.31
C SER A 114 23.68 -24.12 36.79
N SER A 115 22.58 -24.34 37.52
CA SER A 115 22.48 -25.34 38.59
C SER A 115 21.42 -25.00 39.65
N SER A 116 20.53 -25.98 39.88
CA SER A 116 19.98 -26.43 41.16
C SER A 116 19.32 -25.43 42.14
N SER A 117 18.00 -25.58 42.35
CA SER A 117 17.51 -26.25 43.57
C SER A 117 16.03 -26.64 43.41
N ARG A 118 15.77 -27.94 43.31
CA ARG A 118 14.43 -28.51 43.51
C ARG A 118 14.37 -28.91 44.98
N ARG A 119 13.68 -28.10 45.80
CA ARG A 119 13.24 -28.48 47.15
C ARG A 119 12.04 -29.43 47.02
N ARG A 120 12.24 -30.68 47.44
CA ARG A 120 11.33 -31.56 48.20
C ARG A 120 11.68 -33.01 47.95
#